data_AF-A0A3D3GM53-F1
#
_entry.id   AF-A0A3D3GM53-F1
#
_cell.length_a   1.000
_cell.length_b   1.000
_cell.length_c   1.000
_cell.angle_alpha   90.00
_cell.angle_beta   90.00
_cell.angle_gamma   90.00
#
_symmetry.space_group_name_H-M   'P 1'
#
loop_
_entity.id
_entity.type
_entity.pdbx_description
1 polymer ?
#
loop_
_entity_poly.entity_id
_entity_poly.type
_entity_poly.pdbx_seq_one_letter_code
_entity_poly.pdbx_strand_id
1 'polypeptide(L)' 'KMKAAKLVRAEKRGQQVYYSLASGDVTEILKTLHRIYCAE' A
#
# COMPACT_ATOMS: atom_id res chain seq x y z
N LYS A 1 -2.31 -7.47 9.85
CA LYS A 1 -3.12 -8.16 8.81
C LYS A 1 -2.61 -7.88 7.39
N MET A 2 -2.32 -6.63 6.97
CA MET A 2 -1.89 -6.30 5.59
C MET A 2 -0.50 -6.85 5.16
N LYS A 3 0.51 -6.80 6.05
CA LYS A 3 1.85 -7.37 5.76
C LYS A 3 1.78 -8.90 5.57
N ALA A 4 0.98 -9.59 6.39
CA ALA A 4 0.76 -11.04 6.27
C ALA A 4 0.04 -11.41 4.97
N ALA A 5 -0.89 -10.55 4.52
CA ALA A 5 -1.57 -10.68 3.23
C ALA A 5 -0.72 -10.22 2.03
N LYS A 6 0.56 -9.87 2.23
CA LYS A 6 1.49 -9.40 1.18
C LYS A 6 1.00 -8.20 0.37
N LEU A 7 0.16 -7.35 0.97
CA LEU A 7 -0.34 -6.12 0.32
C LEU A 7 0.63 -4.94 0.48
N VAL A 8 1.42 -4.95 1.57
CA VAL A 8 2.37 -3.89 1.90
C VAL A 8 3.73 -4.49 2.25
N ARG A 9 4.78 -3.76 1.88
CA ARG A 9 6.17 -3.96 2.34
C ARG A 9 6.44 -3.02 3.49
N ALA A 10 7.32 -3.45 4.38
CA ALA A 10 7.74 -2.66 5.53
C ALA A 10 9.27 -2.54 5.48
N GLU A 11 9.76 -1.31 5.55
CA GLU A 11 11.18 -0.99 5.60
C GLU A 11 11.47 -0.28 6.93
N LYS A 12 12.44 -0.78 7.69
CA LYS A 12 12.85 -0.16 8.96
C LYS A 12 14.04 0.76 8.71
N ARG A 13 13.89 2.04 9.04
CA ARG A 13 14.95 3.05 8.96
C ARG A 13 15.13 3.71 10.33
N GLY A 14 16.22 3.36 11.01
CA GLY A 14 16.46 3.76 12.39
C GLY A 14 15.37 3.23 13.34
N GLN A 15 14.69 4.14 14.05
CA GLN A 15 13.56 3.80 14.91
C GLN A 15 12.20 3.81 14.20
N GLN A 16 12.13 4.22 12.93
CA GLN A 16 10.86 4.33 12.19
C GLN A 16 10.66 3.15 11.22
N VAL A 17 9.40 2.77 11.01
CA VAL A 17 9.01 1.74 10.03
C VAL A 17 8.14 2.41 8.96
N TYR A 18 8.63 2.39 7.73
CA TYR A 18 7.93 2.89 6.56
C TYR A 18 7.21 1.75 5.87
N TYR A 19 6.00 2.03 5.39
CA TYR A 19 5.19 1.06 4.65
C TYR A 19 5.00 1.55 3.22
N SER A 20 5.07 0.63 2.27
CA SER A 20 4.83 0.87 0.85
C SER A 20 4.00 -0.27 0.25
N LEU A 21 3.36 -0.05 -0.90
CA LEU A 21 2.60 -1.12 -1.56
C LEU A 21 3.54 -2.22 -2.07
N ALA A 22 3.12 -3.47 -1.92
CA ALA A 22 3.98 -4.61 -2.18
C ALA A 22 4.05 -5.04 -3.66
N SER A 23 3.03 -4.72 -4.46
CA SER A 23 2.94 -5.09 -5.87
C SER A 23 2.29 -3.99 -6.73
N GLY A 24 2.58 -4.05 -8.04
CA GLY A 24 1.92 -3.21 -9.04
C GLY A 24 0.41 -3.45 -9.08
N ASP A 25 -0.04 -4.70 -9.01
CA ASP A 25 -1.47 -5.05 -9.06
C ASP A 25 -2.28 -4.40 -7.94
N VAL A 26 -1.77 -4.41 -6.71
CA VAL A 26 -2.41 -3.74 -5.57
C VAL A 26 -2.45 -2.22 -5.78
N THR A 27 -1.43 -1.66 -6.41
CA THR A 27 -1.35 -0.23 -6.74
C THR A 27 -2.41 0.16 -7.76
N GLU A 28 -2.60 -0.63 -8.82
CA GLU A 28 -3.61 -0.33 -9.84
C GLU A 28 -5.03 -0.44 -9.30
N ILE A 29 -5.33 -1.46 -8.49
CA ILE A 29 -6.63 -1.59 -7.82
C ILE A 29 -6.89 -0.38 -6.90
N LEU A 30 -5.90 -0.01 -6.08
CA LEU A 30 -6.02 1.15 -5.19
C LEU A 30 -6.20 2.46 -5.95
N LYS A 31 -5.53 2.64 -7.10
CA LYS A 31 -5.73 3.81 -7.96
C LYS A 31 -7.16 3.87 -8.50
N THR A 32 -7.71 2.75 -8.98
CA THR A 32 -9.10 2.70 -9.45
C THR A 32 -10.07 3.04 -8.32
N LEU A 33 -9.90 2.42 -7.15
CA LEU A 33 -10.75 2.71 -5.98
C LEU A 33 -10.62 4.16 -5.54
N HIS A 34 -9.41 4.70 -5.47
CA HIS A 34 -9.17 6.09 -5.12
C HIS A 34 -9.86 7.05 -6.09
N ARG A 35 -9.86 6.75 -7.40
CA ARG A 35 -10.57 7.57 -8.39
C ARG A 35 -12.08 7.54 -8.21
N ILE A 36 -12.66 6.42 -7.79
CA ILE A 36 -14.11 6.27 -7.62
C ILE A 36 -14.58 6.92 -6.32
N TYR A 37 -13.80 6.77 -5.25
CA TYR A 37 -14.25 7.07 -3.89
C TYR A 37 -13.56 8.29 -3.25
N CYS A 38 -12.45 8.78 -3.80
CA CYS A 38 -11.63 9.82 -3.18
C CYS A 38 -11.25 10.96 -4.14
N ALA A 39 -11.64 10.90 -5.41
CA ALA A 39 -11.46 12.01 -6.34
C ALA A 39 -12.68 12.93 -6.27
N GLU A 40 -12.69 13.79 -5.25
CA GLU A 40 -13.49 15.03 -5.21
C GLU A 40 -12.53 16.21 -5.13
#